data_AF-A0A939RGV4-F1
#
_entry.id   AF-A0A939RGV4-F1
#
_cell.length_a   1.000
_cell.length_b   1.000
_cell.length_c   1.000
_cell.angle_alpha   90.00
_cell.angle_beta   90.00
_cell.angle_gamma   90.00
#
_symmetry.space_group_name_H-M   'P 1'
#
loop_
_entity.id
_entity.type
_entity.pdbx_description
1 polymer ?
#
loop_
_entity_poly.entity_id
_entity_poly.type
_entity_poly.pdbx_seq_one_letter_code
_entity_poly.pdbx_strand_id
1 'polypeptide(L)' 'MTVVVWITEGTWPACVDAARSHAPQDAEIVLLHVSGHDVPGVAHGAFAGLLGRGHRERDPGD' A
#
# COMPACT_ATOMS: atom_id res chain seq x y z
N MET A 1 10.83 14.91 -2.85
CA MET A 1 10.00 13.82 -3.42
C MET A 1 9.27 13.14 -2.27
N THR A 2 8.02 12.68 -2.44
CA THR A 2 7.27 12.04 -1.36
C THR A 2 7.15 10.54 -1.61
N VAL A 3 7.47 9.73 -0.60
CA VAL A 3 7.33 8.27 -0.59
C VAL A 3 6.23 7.90 0.40
N VAL A 4 5.16 7.31 -0.11
CA VAL A 4 4.06 6.83 0.72
C VAL A 4 4.29 5.36 1.04
N VAL A 5 4.26 5.02 2.32
CA VAL A 5 4.46 3.67 2.84
C VAL A 5 3.17 3.20 3.45
N TRP A 6 2.52 2.22 2.83
CA TRP A 6 1.36 1.58 3.43
C TRP A 6 1.83 0.60 4.50
N ILE A 7 1.34 0.81 5.71
CA ILE A 7 1.59 -0.04 6.86
C ILE A 7 0.30 -0.68 7.37
N THR A 8 0.44 -1.86 7.94
CA THR A 8 -0.62 -2.54 8.70
C THR A 8 -0.08 -2.92 10.08
N GLU A 9 -0.98 -3.15 11.03
CA GLU A 9 -0.59 -3.66 12.35
C GLU A 9 0.22 -4.96 12.24
N GLY A 10 1.20 -5.11 13.12
CA GLY A 10 2.09 -6.29 13.16
C GLY A 10 3.20 -6.35 12.11
N THR A 11 3.12 -5.56 11.02
CA THR A 11 4.14 -5.56 9.94
C THR A 11 4.80 -4.18 9.71
N TRP A 12 4.23 -3.12 10.28
CA TRP A 12 4.71 -1.75 10.07
C TRP A 12 6.21 -1.53 10.28
N PRO A 13 6.92 -2.18 11.24
CA PRO A 13 8.35 -1.93 11.42
C PRO A 13 9.16 -2.33 10.19
N ALA A 14 8.87 -3.50 9.61
CA ALA A 14 9.56 -3.97 8.41
C ALA A 14 9.31 -3.06 7.19
N CYS A 15 8.09 -2.51 7.07
CA CYS A 15 7.76 -1.55 6.03
C CYS A 15 8.55 -0.24 6.17
N VAL A 16 8.73 0.25 7.42
CA VAL A 16 9.52 1.45 7.70
C VAL A 16 11.01 1.23 7.40
N ASP A 17 11.55 0.07 7.77
CA ASP A 17 12.96 -0.28 7.50
C ASP A 17 13.24 -0.37 6.00
N ALA A 18 12.32 -0.98 5.24
CA ALA A 18 12.42 -1.02 3.78
C ALA A 18 12.34 0.39 3.19
N ALA A 19 11.42 1.23 3.67
CA ALA A 19 11.29 2.60 3.18
C ALA A 19 12.57 3.42 3.44
N ARG A 20 13.19 3.30 4.61
CA ARG A 20 14.46 3.97 4.92
C ARG A 20 15.62 3.49 4.03
N SER A 21 15.58 2.23 3.60
CA SER A 21 16.63 1.63 2.77
C SER A 21 16.49 2.02 1.28
N HIS A 22 15.26 2.29 0.83
CA HIS A 22 14.95 2.52 -0.58
C HIS A 22 14.59 3.96 -0.93
N ALA A 23 14.19 4.78 0.04
CA ALA A 23 13.85 6.17 -0.19
C ALA A 23 15.10 7.00 -0.51
N PRO A 24 15.01 7.96 -1.45
CA PRO A 24 16.02 8.99 -1.62
C PRO A 24 16.29 9.74 -0.30
N GLN A 25 17.52 10.21 -0.10
CA GLN A 25 17.94 10.85 1.16
C GLN A 25 17.14 12.10 1.52
N ASP A 26 16.58 12.79 0.54
CA ASP A 26 15.78 14.00 0.66
C ASP A 26 14.26 13.75 0.50
N ALA A 27 13.85 12.47 0.51
CA ALA A 27 12.46 12.12 0.37
C ALA A 27 11.69 12.28 1.69
N GLU A 28 10.51 12.90 1.59
CA GLU A 28 9.53 12.91 2.67
C GLU A 28 8.86 11.54 2.73
N ILE A 29 8.91 10.88 3.89
CA ILE A 29 8.27 9.58 4.11
C ILE A 29 6.95 9.79 4.82
N VAL A 30 5.86 9.38 4.16
CA VAL A 30 4.49 9.44 4.71
C VAL A 30 4.03 8.02 5.01
N LEU A 31 3.66 7.76 6.27
CA LEU A 31 3.10 6.47 6.67
C LEU A 31 1.58 6.50 6.55
N LEU A 32 1.02 5.56 5.79
CA LEU A 32 -0.41 5.41 5.57
C LEU A 32 -0.89 4.11 6.22
N HIS A 33 -1.82 4.21 7.16
CA HIS A 33 -2.55 3.07 7.70
C HIS A 33 -4.03 3.23 7.39
N VAL A 34 -4.64 2.19 6.80
CA VAL A 34 -6.09 2.13 6.56
C VAL A 34 -6.70 1.26 7.65
N SER A 35 -7.50 1.87 8.53
CA SER A 35 -8.18 1.17 9.60
C SER A 35 -9.41 0.42 9.08
N GLY A 36 -9.62 -0.80 9.62
CA GLY A 36 -10.52 -1.83 9.10
C GLY A 36 -12.01 -1.48 8.94
N HIS A 37 -12.45 -0.30 9.40
CA HIS A 37 -13.83 0.17 9.25
C HIS A 37 -14.15 0.75 7.86
N ASP A 38 -13.15 1.04 7.02
CA ASP A 38 -13.34 1.64 5.68
C ASP A 38 -13.11 0.65 4.51
N VAL A 39 -12.99 -0.65 4.80
CA VAL A 39 -12.33 -1.61 3.89
C VAL A 39 -13.11 -2.02 2.63
N PRO A 40 -14.44 -2.15 2.57
CA PRO A 40 -15.07 -2.60 1.32
C PRO A 40 -14.88 -1.60 0.16
N GLY A 41 -14.84 -0.30 0.44
CA GLY A 41 -14.74 0.74 -0.58
C GLY A 41 -13.30 1.04 -1.05
N VAL A 42 -12.33 0.96 -0.14
CA VAL A 42 -10.93 1.34 -0.42
C VAL A 42 -10.17 0.25 -1.18
N ALA A 43 -10.46 -1.04 -0.90
CA ALA A 43 -9.84 -2.16 -1.61
C ALA A 43 -10.15 -2.14 -3.12
N HIS A 44 -11.38 -1.76 -3.49
CA HIS A 44 -11.79 -1.65 -4.89
C HIS A 44 -11.04 -0.53 -5.63
N GLY A 45 -10.83 0.62 -4.98
CA GLY A 45 -10.10 1.75 -5.57
C GLY A 45 -8.61 1.46 -5.80
N ALA A 46 -7.97 0.72 -4.88
CA ALA A 46 -6.57 0.31 -5.02
C ALA A 46 -6.37 -0.70 -6.16
N PHE A 47 -7.29 -1.66 -6.32
CA PHE A 47 -7.26 -2.61 -7.43
C PHE A 47 -7.56 -1.93 -8.78
N ALA A 48 -8.47 -0.94 -8.80
CA ALA A 48 -8.77 -0.17 -10.01
C ALA A 48 -7.54 0.61 -10.54
N GLY A 49 -6.66 1.08 -9.66
CA GLY A 49 -5.38 1.69 -10.04
C GLY A 49 -4.35 0.73 -10.63
N LEU A 50 -4.55 -0.59 -10.49
CA LEU A 50 -3.70 -1.64 -11.05
C LEU A 50 -4.23 -2.20 -12.39
N LEU A 51 -5.45 -1.80 -12.83
CA LEU A 51 -6.10 -2.23 -14.08
C LEU A 51 -5.39 -1.77 -15.38
N GLY A 52 -4.21 -1.16 -15.28
CA GLY A 52 -3.32 -0.87 -16.41
C GLY A 52 -2.34 -2.01 -16.75
N ARG A 53 -2.26 -3.08 -15.95
CA ARG A 53 -1.43 -4.26 -16.26
C ARG A 53 -2.29 -5.50 -16.34
N GLY A 54 -2.57 -5.92 -17.58
CA GLY A 54 -3.39 -7.10 -17.86
C GLY A 54 -2.86 -8.35 -17.16
N HIS A 55 -3.54 -8.75 -16.08
CA HIS A 55 -3.50 -10.12 -15.61
C HIS A 55 -4.88 -10.51 -15.10
N ARG A 56 -5.49 -11.48 -15.79
CA ARG A 56 -6.75 -12.12 -15.41
C ARG A 56 -6.42 -13.17 -14.37
N GLU A 57 -6.23 -12.76 -13.12
CA GLU A 57 -6.28 -13.70 -12.00
C GLU A 57 -7.53 -13.50 -11.18
N ARG A 58 -8.01 -14.65 -10.72
CA ARG A 58 -9.37 -14.98 -10.33
C ARG A 58 -9.75 -14.30 -9.02
N ASP A 59 -10.97 -13.79 -8.95
CA ASP A 59 -11.61 -13.25 -7.74
C ASP A 59 -11.52 -14.27 -6.58
N PRO A 60 -11.02 -13.90 -5.39
CA PRO A 60 -10.97 -14.79 -4.23
C PRO A 60 -12.32 -14.88 -3.48
N GLY A 61 -13.42 -14.45 -4.10
CA GLY A 61 -14.76 -14.38 -3.52
C GLY A 61 -15.81 -15.39 -4.01
N ASP A 62 -15.41 -16.54 -4.59
CA ASP A 62 -16.31 -17.66 -4.95
C ASP A 62 -15.86 -18.97 -4.27
#